data_AF-A0A0W0C8D6-F1
#
_entry.id   AF-A0A0W0C8D6-F1
#
_cell.length_a   1.000
_cell.length_b   1.000
_cell.length_c   1.000
_cell.angle_alpha   90.00
_cell.angle_beta   90.00
_cell.angle_gamma   90.00
#
_symmetry.space_group_name_H-M   'P 1'
#
loop_
_entity.id
_entity.type
_entity.pdbx_description
1 polymer ?
#
loop_
_entity_poly.entity_id
_entity_poly.type
_entity_poly.pdbx_seq_one_letter_code
_entity_poly.pdbx_strand_id
1 'polypeptide(L)'
;MRFKSIFSSAALISCWAFGVAKLYQNQEIIIDSATLGSQIFEDDELMQLLNAKVTLNNFTDIRLPQGISLNSRSVLKINAPPGHGKPYSLVINGQVTIGKDSKFIFDGSSLEYESQSAASSNFKFDINTGSKGVFIFTYCTMTIKLPKLSEGLIDSDSVAAIHIGGTFEAPNINSPLSILGTLEVLTSETTVDGSFDDKLWRVDLGPDQIVEDGEGYRYILTGNIHCQAYVSVYADIFKATKTVLHALGYRGYTVVSPMTIDLSEGPVFSGGLYLYYIVLPEGQDGLTFLNFAVHEDKGIPAPTLGFMFLYSGDQTDVVATANQNIINVMNLNSKKSISVIGDHNYNITTKYSDGKSIQQQGYSGVQSYPNELIVYLYAPPSEEPDYTTTIDKGNGEFETDLVSHITTKDSDGKPT
;
A
#
# COMPACT_ATOMS: atom_id res chain seq x y z
N MET A 1 56.21 -17.10 -10.08
CA MET A 1 56.44 -16.01 -11.05
C MET A 1 55.21 -15.91 -11.95
N ARG A 2 54.28 -15.04 -11.59
CA ARG A 2 53.89 -13.79 -12.27
C ARG A 2 52.98 -13.98 -13.48
N PHE A 3 51.67 -14.05 -13.18
CA PHE A 3 50.60 -13.70 -14.10
C PHE A 3 50.71 -12.21 -14.46
N LYS A 4 50.67 -11.90 -15.76
CA LYS A 4 50.70 -10.54 -16.30
C LYS A 4 49.30 -9.94 -16.27
N SER A 5 49.23 -8.75 -15.71
CA SER A 5 48.15 -7.77 -15.71
C SER A 5 47.66 -7.40 -17.12
N ILE A 6 46.35 -7.31 -17.30
CA ILE A 6 45.75 -6.43 -18.31
C ILE A 6 44.62 -5.64 -17.62
N PHE A 7 44.95 -4.42 -17.19
CA PHE A 7 44.02 -3.33 -16.95
C PHE A 7 44.63 -2.11 -17.64
N SER A 8 43.95 -1.56 -18.66
CA SER A 8 44.03 -0.13 -18.99
C SER A 8 43.01 0.23 -20.08
N SER A 9 41.79 0.54 -19.66
CA SER A 9 40.93 1.47 -20.40
C SER A 9 40.60 2.59 -19.41
N ALA A 10 41.36 3.68 -19.50
CA ALA A 10 41.24 4.83 -18.63
C ALA A 10 39.90 5.53 -18.88
N ALA A 11 39.00 5.52 -17.89
CA ALA A 11 37.90 6.47 -17.85
C ALA A 11 38.48 7.85 -17.51
N LEU A 12 38.31 8.81 -18.41
CA LEU A 12 38.65 10.21 -18.19
C LEU A 12 37.67 10.79 -17.15
N ILE A 13 38.15 10.94 -15.91
CA ILE A 13 37.44 11.65 -14.84
C ILE A 13 37.78 13.14 -14.99
N SER A 14 36.85 13.94 -15.48
CA SER A 14 36.94 15.40 -15.44
C SER A 14 36.33 15.92 -14.13
N CYS A 15 37.17 16.29 -13.17
CA CYS A 15 36.73 16.92 -11.93
C CYS A 15 36.42 18.40 -12.15
N TRP A 16 35.15 18.77 -11.94
CA TRP A 16 34.76 20.10 -11.47
C TRP A 16 33.86 19.90 -10.25
N ALA A 17 34.17 20.61 -9.17
CA ALA A 17 33.57 20.40 -7.86
C ALA A 17 32.08 20.79 -7.81
N PHE A 18 31.21 19.80 -8.02
CA PHE A 18 29.83 19.66 -7.54
C PHE A 18 29.64 18.16 -7.28
N GLY A 19 28.88 17.77 -6.24
CA GLY A 19 28.83 16.43 -5.63
C GLY A 19 29.20 15.28 -6.57
N VAL A 20 30.22 14.49 -6.19
CA VAL A 20 30.79 13.46 -7.06
C VAL A 20 29.69 12.43 -7.35
N ALA A 21 29.40 12.25 -8.63
CA ALA A 21 28.44 11.27 -9.13
C ALA A 21 29.21 10.22 -9.91
N LYS A 22 28.91 8.96 -9.65
CA LYS A 22 29.51 7.85 -10.36
C LYS A 22 28.69 7.54 -11.59
N LEU A 23 29.25 7.89 -12.75
CA LEU A 23 28.58 7.78 -14.03
C LEU A 23 28.78 6.40 -14.66
N TYR A 24 27.67 5.73 -14.95
CA TYR A 24 27.57 4.56 -15.80
C TYR A 24 26.91 4.95 -17.11
N GLN A 25 27.62 4.88 -18.23
CA GLN A 25 27.12 5.38 -19.51
C GLN A 25 27.33 4.38 -20.64
N ASN A 26 26.27 4.15 -21.43
CA ASN A 26 26.31 3.33 -22.66
C ASN A 26 26.91 1.93 -22.46
N GLN A 27 26.63 1.30 -21.32
CA GLN A 27 27.22 0.03 -20.94
C GLN A 27 26.22 -0.86 -20.19
N GLU A 28 26.46 -2.16 -20.27
CA GLU A 28 25.80 -3.16 -19.44
C GLU A 28 26.83 -3.79 -18.50
N ILE A 29 26.57 -3.72 -17.20
CA ILE A 29 27.46 -4.22 -16.15
C ILE A 29 26.69 -5.13 -15.22
N ILE A 30 27.31 -6.25 -14.86
CA ILE A 30 26.87 -7.13 -13.78
C ILE A 30 27.94 -7.04 -12.70
N ILE A 31 27.55 -6.60 -11.51
CA ILE A 31 28.37 -6.60 -10.31
C ILE A 31 27.81 -7.69 -9.41
N ASP A 32 28.65 -8.67 -9.08
CA ASP A 32 28.24 -9.85 -8.32
C ASP A 32 29.08 -9.97 -7.05
N SER A 33 28.43 -10.26 -5.92
CA SER A 33 29.06 -10.34 -4.60
C SER A 33 30.18 -11.40 -4.54
N ALA A 34 30.03 -12.52 -5.24
CA ALA A 34 31.04 -13.58 -5.28
C ALA A 34 32.25 -13.15 -6.10
N THR A 35 32.03 -12.40 -7.19
CA THR A 35 33.12 -11.85 -8.02
C THR A 35 33.88 -10.76 -7.29
N LEU A 36 33.18 -9.93 -6.51
CA LEU A 36 33.79 -8.86 -5.71
C LEU A 36 34.46 -9.38 -4.42
N GLY A 37 34.11 -10.59 -3.97
CA GLY A 37 34.54 -11.13 -2.68
C GLY A 37 33.94 -10.40 -1.49
N SER A 38 32.82 -9.69 -1.67
CA SER A 38 32.14 -8.89 -0.64
C SER A 38 30.64 -9.09 -0.73
N GLN A 39 29.98 -9.29 0.42
CA GLN A 39 28.52 -9.34 0.53
C GLN A 39 27.88 -7.93 0.57
N ILE A 40 28.70 -6.89 0.69
CA ILE A 40 28.29 -5.49 0.79
C ILE A 40 28.59 -4.79 -0.53
N PHE A 41 27.61 -4.07 -1.05
CA PHE A 41 27.79 -3.06 -2.10
C PHE A 41 27.49 -1.68 -1.54
N GLU A 42 28.45 -0.78 -1.61
CA GLU A 42 28.28 0.61 -1.19
C GLU A 42 28.78 1.54 -2.28
N ASP A 43 27.99 2.56 -2.59
CA ASP A 43 28.36 3.64 -3.48
C ASP A 43 28.12 4.99 -2.80
N ASP A 44 29.21 5.57 -2.28
CA ASP A 44 29.18 6.82 -1.52
C ASP A 44 28.84 8.05 -2.39
N GLU A 45 28.76 7.85 -3.70
CA GLU A 45 28.45 8.86 -4.72
C GLU A 45 27.05 8.64 -5.30
N LEU A 46 26.50 9.67 -5.94
CA LEU A 46 25.22 9.51 -6.66
C LEU A 46 25.43 8.51 -7.80
N MET A 47 24.73 7.38 -7.77
CA MET A 47 24.79 6.40 -8.85
C MET A 47 23.99 6.90 -10.05
N GLN A 48 24.68 7.36 -11.10
CA GLN A 48 24.06 7.92 -12.29
C GLN A 48 24.16 6.95 -13.47
N LEU A 49 23.03 6.49 -13.99
CA LEU A 49 22.97 5.65 -15.19
C LEU A 49 22.41 6.44 -16.37
N LEU A 50 23.17 6.54 -17.45
CA LEU A 50 22.78 7.19 -18.69
C LEU A 50 22.84 6.21 -19.87
N ASN A 51 21.67 5.76 -20.34
CA ASN A 51 21.57 4.70 -21.35
C ASN A 51 22.43 3.48 -20.97
N ALA A 52 22.33 3.08 -19.70
CA ALA A 52 23.15 2.02 -19.12
C ALA A 52 22.29 1.02 -18.35
N LYS A 53 22.77 -0.23 -18.25
CA LYS A 53 22.14 -1.27 -17.45
C LYS A 53 23.13 -1.77 -16.41
N VAL A 54 22.81 -1.59 -15.14
CA VAL A 54 23.61 -2.12 -14.02
C VAL A 54 22.78 -3.16 -13.31
N THR A 55 23.35 -4.34 -13.12
CA THR A 55 22.77 -5.41 -12.31
C THR A 55 23.64 -5.66 -11.08
N LEU A 56 23.07 -5.53 -9.89
CA LEU A 56 23.69 -5.91 -8.62
C LEU A 56 23.16 -7.28 -8.21
N ASN A 57 24.04 -8.27 -8.11
CA ASN A 57 23.68 -9.66 -7.81
C ASN A 57 24.23 -10.10 -6.46
N ASN A 58 23.38 -10.78 -5.70
CA ASN A 58 23.75 -11.59 -4.54
C ASN A 58 24.39 -10.80 -3.39
N PHE A 59 24.19 -9.48 -3.31
CA PHE A 59 24.59 -8.68 -2.15
C PHE A 59 23.55 -8.81 -1.05
N THR A 60 23.97 -8.93 0.21
CA THR A 60 23.07 -8.95 1.37
C THR A 60 22.90 -7.57 2.01
N ASP A 61 23.79 -6.62 1.69
CA ASP A 61 23.71 -5.24 2.16
C ASP A 61 24.09 -4.29 1.01
N ILE A 62 23.15 -3.44 0.60
CA ILE A 62 23.31 -2.46 -0.46
C ILE A 62 23.04 -1.08 0.12
N ARG A 63 24.01 -0.17 -0.02
CA ARG A 63 23.95 1.20 0.49
C ARG A 63 24.23 2.18 -0.62
N LEU A 64 23.26 3.06 -0.88
CA LEU A 64 23.35 4.13 -1.86
C LEU A 64 23.06 5.47 -1.16
N PRO A 65 23.98 5.97 -0.31
CA PRO A 65 23.76 7.15 0.53
C PRO A 65 23.44 8.44 -0.22
N GLN A 66 23.90 8.61 -1.47
CA GLN A 66 23.58 9.79 -2.29
C GLN A 66 22.43 9.54 -3.27
N GLY A 67 21.97 8.30 -3.38
CA GLY A 67 20.80 7.91 -4.16
C GLY A 67 21.10 7.44 -5.57
N ILE A 68 20.09 7.50 -6.44
CA ILE A 68 20.15 7.02 -7.81
C ILE A 68 19.55 8.03 -8.80
N SER A 69 20.15 8.12 -9.99
CA SER A 69 19.64 8.89 -11.10
C SER A 69 19.68 8.06 -12.39
N LEU A 70 18.52 7.56 -12.81
CA LEU A 70 18.38 6.73 -14.00
C LEU A 70 17.80 7.57 -15.13
N ASN A 71 18.49 7.61 -16.27
CA ASN A 71 18.06 8.42 -17.40
C ASN A 71 18.34 7.73 -18.76
N SER A 72 17.48 8.02 -19.74
CA SER A 72 17.65 7.63 -21.14
C SER A 72 17.65 6.10 -21.35
N ARG A 73 16.56 5.43 -20.96
CA ARG A 73 16.36 3.97 -21.05
C ARG A 73 17.33 3.16 -20.18
N SER A 74 17.72 3.74 -19.04
CA SER A 74 18.61 3.07 -18.10
C SER A 74 17.87 2.05 -17.24
N VAL A 75 18.58 1.01 -16.79
CA VAL A 75 18.03 -0.01 -15.91
C VAL A 75 18.97 -0.27 -14.74
N LEU A 76 18.50 -0.02 -13.52
CA LEU A 76 19.15 -0.56 -12.31
C LEU A 76 18.34 -1.78 -11.86
N LYS A 77 18.98 -2.95 -11.88
CA LYS A 77 18.38 -4.21 -11.41
C LYS A 77 19.15 -4.72 -10.19
N ILE A 78 18.44 -5.11 -9.14
CA ILE A 78 19.00 -5.67 -7.91
C ILE A 78 18.36 -7.04 -7.70
N ASN A 79 19.18 -8.08 -7.64
CA ASN A 79 18.74 -9.45 -7.33
C ASN A 79 19.26 -9.84 -5.95
N ALA A 80 18.34 -10.03 -5.01
CA ALA A 80 18.69 -10.52 -3.69
C ALA A 80 19.22 -11.98 -3.78
N PRO A 81 20.20 -12.36 -2.94
CA PRO A 81 20.68 -13.73 -2.89
C PRO A 81 19.59 -14.67 -2.34
N PRO A 82 19.58 -15.96 -2.73
CA PRO A 82 18.68 -16.92 -2.15
C PRO A 82 18.98 -17.17 -0.66
N GLY A 83 17.94 -17.26 0.16
CA GLY A 83 18.11 -17.57 1.57
C GLY A 83 16.82 -17.56 2.39
N HIS A 84 16.74 -18.52 3.31
CA HIS A 84 15.70 -18.57 4.34
C HIS A 84 16.19 -17.85 5.60
N GLY A 85 15.40 -16.89 6.10
CA GLY A 85 15.67 -16.14 7.32
C GLY A 85 16.94 -15.28 7.32
N LYS A 86 17.55 -15.04 6.15
CA LYS A 86 18.81 -14.31 6.07
C LYS A 86 18.58 -12.79 6.22
N PRO A 87 19.47 -12.09 6.95
CA PRO A 87 19.50 -10.63 6.92
C PRO A 87 19.71 -10.12 5.50
N TYR A 88 18.88 -9.16 5.10
CA TYR A 88 18.99 -8.43 3.84
C TYR A 88 18.69 -6.95 4.08
N SER A 89 19.53 -6.09 3.52
CA SER A 89 19.41 -4.64 3.63
C SER A 89 19.59 -3.98 2.27
N LEU A 90 18.62 -3.18 1.85
CA LEU A 90 18.76 -2.19 0.78
C LEU A 90 18.35 -0.84 1.36
N VAL A 91 19.32 0.06 1.41
CA VAL A 91 19.13 1.44 1.87
C VAL A 91 19.54 2.39 0.76
N ILE A 92 18.59 3.17 0.29
CA ILE A 92 18.82 4.27 -0.66
C ILE A 92 18.48 5.56 0.07
N ASN A 93 19.50 6.36 0.34
CA ASN A 93 19.31 7.70 0.86
C ASN A 93 19.50 8.72 -0.28
N GLY A 94 19.22 10.00 -0.01
CA GLY A 94 19.41 11.05 -1.02
C GLY A 94 18.36 10.99 -2.13
N GLN A 95 18.70 11.41 -3.34
CA GLN A 95 17.70 11.57 -4.41
C GLN A 95 17.41 10.25 -5.12
N VAL A 96 16.14 9.93 -5.37
CA VAL A 96 15.76 8.85 -6.29
C VAL A 96 15.07 9.44 -7.50
N THR A 97 15.67 9.30 -8.68
CA THR A 97 15.09 9.80 -9.94
C THR A 97 15.12 8.75 -11.02
N ILE A 98 13.95 8.44 -11.59
CA ILE A 98 13.79 7.53 -12.72
C ILE A 98 13.17 8.31 -13.88
N GLY A 99 13.99 8.68 -14.86
CA GLY A 99 13.62 9.54 -15.98
C GLY A 99 13.82 8.91 -17.36
N LYS A 100 13.05 9.38 -18.34
CA LYS A 100 13.13 9.01 -19.77
C LYS A 100 13.20 7.49 -20.01
N ASP A 101 12.06 6.81 -19.86
CA ASP A 101 11.87 5.38 -20.14
C ASP A 101 12.80 4.45 -19.34
N SER A 102 13.27 4.88 -18.17
CA SER A 102 14.19 4.12 -17.32
C SER A 102 13.45 3.26 -16.30
N LYS A 103 14.14 2.25 -15.75
CA LYS A 103 13.57 1.27 -14.82
C LYS A 103 14.44 1.03 -13.60
N PHE A 104 13.83 1.03 -12.43
CA PHE A 104 14.39 0.45 -11.22
C PHE A 104 13.69 -0.88 -10.95
N ILE A 105 14.45 -1.94 -10.71
CA ILE A 105 13.93 -3.28 -10.47
C ILE A 105 14.63 -3.87 -9.24
N PHE A 106 13.87 -4.15 -8.19
CA PHE A 106 14.30 -4.97 -7.07
C PHE A 106 13.59 -6.33 -7.12
N ASP A 107 14.36 -7.41 -7.11
CA ASP A 107 13.86 -8.78 -7.04
C ASP A 107 14.31 -9.44 -5.73
N GLY A 108 13.42 -9.42 -4.74
CA GLY A 108 13.56 -10.09 -3.45
C GLY A 108 12.98 -11.51 -3.43
N SER A 109 12.47 -12.03 -4.54
CA SER A 109 11.64 -13.26 -4.54
C SER A 109 12.37 -14.57 -4.22
N SER A 110 13.70 -14.51 -4.15
CA SER A 110 14.56 -15.62 -3.72
C SER A 110 14.79 -15.64 -2.20
N LEU A 111 14.36 -14.61 -1.47
CA LEU A 111 14.36 -14.56 -0.02
C LEU A 111 13.04 -15.11 0.53
N GLU A 112 13.12 -15.77 1.67
CA GLU A 112 11.98 -16.30 2.41
C GLU A 112 12.17 -16.05 3.91
N TYR A 113 11.09 -15.65 4.59
CA TYR A 113 11.07 -15.46 6.03
C TYR A 113 9.94 -16.25 6.65
N GLU A 114 10.24 -16.93 7.76
CA GLU A 114 9.29 -17.82 8.44
C GLU A 114 8.08 -17.09 9.01
N SER A 115 8.20 -15.82 9.39
CA SER A 115 7.12 -15.03 9.99
C SER A 115 7.27 -13.53 9.74
N GLN A 116 6.21 -12.77 10.01
CA GLN A 116 6.21 -11.31 10.01
C GLN A 116 7.28 -10.71 10.93
N SER A 117 7.45 -11.29 12.13
CA SER A 117 8.47 -10.85 13.09
C SER A 117 9.89 -11.09 12.56
N ALA A 118 10.15 -12.28 12.01
CA ALA A 118 11.44 -12.60 11.41
C ALA A 118 11.76 -11.68 10.22
N ALA A 119 10.77 -11.43 9.35
CA ALA A 119 10.91 -10.50 8.24
C ALA A 119 11.17 -9.06 8.72
N SER A 120 10.40 -8.56 9.67
CA SER A 120 10.57 -7.19 10.21
C SER A 120 11.95 -6.97 10.86
N SER A 121 12.55 -8.02 11.41
CA SER A 121 13.87 -7.96 12.07
C SER A 121 15.04 -8.12 11.09
N ASN A 122 14.84 -8.86 9.99
CA ASN A 122 15.92 -9.29 9.11
C ASN A 122 15.86 -8.69 7.70
N PHE A 123 14.72 -8.14 7.28
CA PHE A 123 14.56 -7.53 5.97
C PHE A 123 14.40 -6.02 6.11
N LYS A 124 15.36 -5.28 5.57
CA LYS A 124 15.29 -3.83 5.46
C LYS A 124 15.25 -3.44 3.99
N PHE A 125 14.13 -2.87 3.56
CA PHE A 125 14.03 -2.13 2.30
C PHE A 125 13.59 -0.71 2.64
N ASP A 126 14.50 0.24 2.43
CA ASP A 126 14.36 1.60 2.90
C ASP A 126 14.84 2.58 1.83
N ILE A 127 13.90 3.31 1.24
CA ILE A 127 14.18 4.46 0.40
C ILE A 127 13.81 5.69 1.22
N ASN A 128 14.79 6.29 1.89
CA ASN A 128 14.61 7.49 2.70
C ASN A 128 15.36 8.66 2.07
N THR A 129 14.63 9.45 1.31
CA THR A 129 15.23 10.51 0.48
C THR A 129 15.48 11.82 1.21
N GLY A 130 15.18 11.90 2.52
CA GLY A 130 15.16 13.17 3.24
C GLY A 130 14.29 14.19 2.49
N SER A 131 14.79 15.41 2.31
CA SER A 131 14.11 16.46 1.52
C SER A 131 14.29 16.34 0.01
N LYS A 132 15.02 15.33 -0.50
CA LYS A 132 15.32 15.20 -1.94
C LYS A 132 14.20 14.56 -2.74
N GLY A 133 13.40 13.69 -2.14
CA GLY A 133 12.23 13.07 -2.75
C GLY A 133 12.51 11.91 -3.72
N VAL A 134 11.43 11.18 -4.03
CA VAL A 134 11.38 10.09 -5.01
C VAL A 134 10.61 10.56 -6.24
N PHE A 135 11.23 10.48 -7.42
CA PHE A 135 10.64 10.88 -8.70
C PHE A 135 10.60 9.72 -9.69
N ILE A 136 9.39 9.34 -10.09
CA ILE A 136 9.15 8.37 -11.16
C ILE A 136 8.43 9.12 -12.28
N PHE A 137 9.14 9.50 -13.34
CA PHE A 137 8.56 10.24 -14.46
C PHE A 137 7.66 9.35 -15.33
N THR A 138 6.84 9.97 -16.17
CA THR A 138 5.97 9.27 -17.13
C THR A 138 6.78 8.28 -17.98
N TYR A 139 6.19 7.10 -18.24
CA TYR A 139 6.81 5.96 -18.93
C TYR A 139 8.01 5.30 -18.22
N CYS A 140 8.36 5.75 -17.01
CA CYS A 140 9.33 5.09 -16.16
C CYS A 140 8.64 4.14 -15.17
N THR A 141 9.41 3.17 -14.66
CA THR A 141 8.88 2.16 -13.73
C THR A 141 9.83 1.94 -12.56
N MET A 142 9.27 1.85 -11.37
CA MET A 142 9.89 1.24 -10.19
C MET A 142 9.12 -0.04 -9.88
N THR A 143 9.77 -1.21 -9.98
CA THR A 143 9.18 -2.50 -9.64
C THR A 143 9.93 -3.10 -8.47
N ILE A 144 9.21 -3.48 -7.42
CA ILE A 144 9.73 -4.09 -6.19
C ILE A 144 9.00 -5.40 -6.00
N LYS A 145 9.70 -6.53 -6.17
CA LYS A 145 9.16 -7.85 -5.84
C LYS A 145 9.60 -8.26 -4.45
N LEU A 146 8.66 -8.39 -3.54
CA LEU A 146 8.89 -8.62 -2.11
C LEU A 146 9.33 -10.06 -1.82
N PRO A 147 10.04 -10.32 -0.70
CA PRO A 147 10.33 -11.67 -0.24
C PRO A 147 9.07 -12.50 0.06
N LYS A 148 9.24 -13.81 0.09
CA LYS A 148 8.20 -14.74 0.55
C LYS A 148 8.07 -14.68 2.06
N LEU A 149 6.84 -14.88 2.53
CA LEU A 149 6.53 -15.10 3.94
C LEU A 149 5.95 -16.51 4.06
N SER A 150 6.39 -17.29 5.05
CA SER A 150 5.85 -18.63 5.25
C SER A 150 4.59 -18.59 6.13
N GLU A 151 4.53 -17.68 7.09
CA GLU A 151 3.38 -17.44 7.97
C GLU A 151 2.76 -16.06 7.72
N GLY A 152 1.44 -16.00 7.93
CA GLY A 152 0.63 -14.81 7.76
C GLY A 152 0.75 -13.79 8.90
N LEU A 153 -0.15 -12.80 8.88
CA LEU A 153 -0.27 -11.79 9.92
C LEU A 153 -0.76 -12.40 11.24
N ILE A 154 0.15 -12.56 12.21
CA ILE A 154 -0.17 -12.87 13.61
C ILE A 154 -0.23 -11.53 14.38
N ASP A 155 -1.30 -11.33 15.17
CA ASP A 155 -1.71 -10.04 15.76
C ASP A 155 -0.56 -9.22 16.41
N SER A 156 -0.33 -8.05 15.80
CA SER A 156 0.03 -6.72 16.33
C SER A 156 1.26 -6.47 17.22
N ASP A 157 2.48 -6.48 16.66
CA ASP A 157 3.55 -5.53 17.09
C ASP A 157 4.66 -5.38 16.02
N SER A 158 4.94 -6.44 15.27
CA SER A 158 6.03 -6.46 14.28
C SER A 158 5.50 -6.95 12.93
N VAL A 159 5.30 -6.01 12.01
CA VAL A 159 4.84 -6.28 10.65
C VAL A 159 6.01 -6.11 9.69
N ALA A 160 6.19 -7.08 8.79
CA ALA A 160 7.08 -6.96 7.66
C ALA A 160 6.68 -5.77 6.78
N ALA A 161 7.56 -4.78 6.69
CA ALA A 161 7.27 -3.55 5.99
C ALA A 161 8.46 -3.12 5.12
N ILE A 162 8.13 -2.41 4.05
CA ILE A 162 9.10 -1.62 3.30
C ILE A 162 8.76 -0.14 3.45
N HIS A 163 9.78 0.70 3.38
CA HIS A 163 9.62 2.14 3.48
C HIS A 163 10.05 2.84 2.19
N ILE A 164 9.17 3.72 1.67
CA ILE A 164 9.45 4.60 0.52
C ILE A 164 8.97 6.01 0.88
N GLY A 165 9.92 6.87 1.20
CA GLY A 165 9.62 8.15 1.81
C GLY A 165 10.80 9.10 1.91
N GLY A 166 10.73 9.93 2.95
CA GLY A 166 11.66 11.02 3.18
C GLY A 166 11.27 11.88 4.37
N THR A 167 12.01 12.96 4.57
CA THR A 167 11.72 13.97 5.60
C THR A 167 11.05 15.17 4.96
N PHE A 168 10.02 15.68 5.61
CA PHE A 168 9.22 16.77 5.11
C PHE A 168 9.51 18.08 5.83
N GLU A 169 9.74 19.14 5.05
CA GLU A 169 9.75 20.53 5.50
C GLU A 169 8.51 21.23 4.88
N ALA A 170 7.50 21.53 5.71
CA ALA A 170 6.26 22.28 5.44
C ALA A 170 6.57 23.74 5.07
N PRO A 171 5.67 24.73 5.00
CA PRO A 171 4.22 24.64 4.92
C PRO A 171 3.73 24.33 3.50
N ASN A 172 4.60 24.24 2.48
CA ASN A 172 4.17 24.27 1.07
C ASN A 172 4.28 22.95 0.29
N ILE A 173 4.99 21.96 0.83
CA ILE A 173 5.06 20.60 0.27
C ILE A 173 3.88 19.79 0.82
N ASN A 174 3.44 18.66 0.22
CA ASN A 174 2.55 17.69 0.94
C ASN A 174 3.03 16.22 0.88
N SER A 175 4.09 15.91 0.12
CA SER A 175 4.55 14.53 -0.09
C SER A 175 6.04 14.50 -0.49
N PRO A 176 6.88 13.57 -0.03
CA PRO A 176 8.22 13.35 -0.60
C PRO A 176 8.18 12.58 -1.94
N LEU A 177 6.99 12.22 -2.43
CA LEU A 177 6.79 11.33 -3.57
C LEU A 177 6.17 12.08 -4.76
N SER A 178 6.78 11.92 -5.93
CA SER A 178 6.24 12.36 -7.22
C SER A 178 6.22 11.17 -8.18
N ILE A 179 5.03 10.61 -8.39
CA ILE A 179 4.84 9.40 -9.19
C ILE A 179 3.94 9.78 -10.37
N LEU A 180 4.56 9.94 -11.54
CA LEU A 180 3.92 10.19 -12.84
C LEU A 180 3.98 8.96 -13.76
N GLY A 181 4.93 8.06 -13.50
CA GLY A 181 5.07 6.76 -14.16
C GLY A 181 4.37 5.66 -13.35
N THR A 182 5.06 4.54 -13.16
CA THR A 182 4.52 3.38 -12.44
C THR A 182 5.37 3.03 -11.23
N LEU A 183 4.73 2.91 -10.07
CA LEU A 183 5.25 2.21 -8.90
C LEU A 183 4.49 0.90 -8.73
N GLU A 184 5.22 -0.21 -8.82
CA GLU A 184 4.71 -1.56 -8.62
C GLU A 184 5.40 -2.21 -7.43
N VAL A 185 4.62 -2.62 -6.43
CA VAL A 185 5.08 -3.48 -5.34
C VAL A 185 4.32 -4.78 -5.45
N LEU A 186 5.03 -5.86 -5.77
CA LEU A 186 4.46 -7.16 -6.09
C LEU A 186 4.83 -8.17 -5.00
N THR A 187 3.90 -9.06 -4.68
CA THR A 187 4.20 -10.19 -3.81
C THR A 187 4.96 -11.27 -4.59
N SER A 188 5.66 -12.14 -3.87
CA SER A 188 6.22 -13.37 -4.43
C SER A 188 5.25 -14.55 -4.40
N GLU A 189 4.14 -14.41 -3.68
CA GLU A 189 3.10 -15.43 -3.56
C GLU A 189 2.08 -15.33 -4.70
N THR A 190 1.42 -16.45 -4.98
CA THR A 190 0.31 -16.52 -5.93
C THR A 190 -1.02 -16.53 -5.18
N THR A 191 -2.06 -15.96 -5.77
CA THR A 191 -3.43 -16.08 -5.26
C THR A 191 -3.88 -17.54 -5.21
N VAL A 192 -4.64 -17.91 -4.18
CA VAL A 192 -5.35 -19.21 -4.10
C VAL A 192 -6.84 -18.91 -4.28
N ASP A 193 -7.46 -19.57 -5.26
CA ASP A 193 -8.89 -19.38 -5.59
C ASP A 193 -9.33 -17.91 -5.79
N GLY A 194 -8.40 -17.07 -6.27
CA GLY A 194 -8.65 -15.65 -6.56
C GLY A 194 -8.49 -14.70 -5.38
N SER A 195 -8.10 -15.19 -4.19
CA SER A 195 -7.79 -14.36 -3.02
C SER A 195 -6.34 -14.53 -2.58
N PHE A 196 -5.77 -13.48 -1.99
CA PHE A 196 -4.50 -13.58 -1.27
C PHE A 196 -4.73 -14.23 0.11
N ASP A 197 -3.74 -14.96 0.61
CA ASP A 197 -3.71 -15.33 2.02
C ASP A 197 -3.17 -14.17 2.87
N ASP A 198 -3.08 -14.34 4.18
CA ASP A 198 -2.64 -13.32 5.13
C ASP A 198 -1.14 -13.06 5.17
N LYS A 199 -0.39 -13.57 4.19
CA LYS A 199 1.06 -13.40 4.05
C LYS A 199 1.39 -12.09 3.34
N LEU A 200 0.88 -11.00 3.89
CA LEU A 200 1.01 -9.69 3.30
C LEU A 200 2.15 -8.88 3.91
N TRP A 201 2.80 -8.11 3.05
CA TRP A 201 3.69 -7.03 3.43
C TRP A 201 2.91 -5.73 3.62
N ARG A 202 3.49 -4.83 4.39
CA ARG A 202 3.09 -3.42 4.46
C ARG A 202 4.00 -2.57 3.59
N VAL A 203 3.42 -1.59 2.90
CA VAL A 203 4.18 -0.55 2.19
C VAL A 203 3.93 0.76 2.88
N ASP A 204 4.94 1.28 3.57
CA ASP A 204 4.90 2.58 4.21
C ASP A 204 5.27 3.66 3.16
N LEU A 205 4.30 4.49 2.81
CA LEU A 205 4.45 5.59 1.85
C LEU A 205 4.32 6.95 2.55
N GLY A 206 5.24 7.85 2.21
CA GLY A 206 5.17 9.25 2.63
C GLY A 206 6.24 9.62 3.66
N PRO A 207 6.08 10.74 4.37
CA PRO A 207 7.15 11.29 5.19
C PRO A 207 7.28 10.62 6.56
N ASP A 208 8.53 10.55 7.04
CA ASP A 208 8.90 10.09 8.40
C ASP A 208 8.68 11.12 9.50
N GLN A 209 8.73 12.40 9.11
CA GLN A 209 8.63 13.53 10.00
C GLN A 209 8.07 14.73 9.25
N ILE A 210 7.17 15.48 9.90
CA ILE A 210 6.62 16.74 9.40
C ILE A 210 7.31 17.90 10.14
N VAL A 211 7.99 18.81 9.43
CA VAL A 211 8.61 20.03 9.99
C VAL A 211 7.84 21.26 9.53
N GLU A 212 7.20 22.05 10.42
CA GLU A 212 6.16 23.02 10.06
C GLU A 212 6.59 24.31 9.27
N ASP A 213 7.88 24.58 9.06
CA ASP A 213 8.40 25.91 8.64
C ASP A 213 9.31 25.98 7.38
N GLY A 214 9.38 24.95 6.55
CA GLY A 214 10.22 24.95 5.33
C GLY A 214 9.73 25.80 4.14
N GLU A 215 10.43 25.71 3.02
CA GLU A 215 9.98 26.26 1.73
C GLU A 215 10.03 25.16 0.67
N GLY A 216 8.96 24.95 -0.11
CA GLY A 216 9.08 24.02 -1.23
C GLY A 216 7.85 23.65 -2.04
N TYR A 217 8.12 22.77 -3.01
CA TYR A 217 7.34 22.42 -4.19
C TYR A 217 6.19 21.44 -3.93
N ARG A 218 5.13 21.52 -4.76
CA ARG A 218 4.06 20.51 -4.79
C ARG A 218 4.49 19.30 -5.61
N TYR A 219 4.48 18.12 -5.01
CA TYR A 219 4.70 16.85 -5.70
C TYR A 219 3.37 16.21 -6.11
N ILE A 220 3.38 15.52 -7.25
CA ILE A 220 2.17 15.08 -7.94
C ILE A 220 2.17 13.55 -7.99
N LEU A 221 1.16 12.93 -7.39
CA LEU A 221 0.81 11.54 -7.61
C LEU A 221 -0.26 11.52 -8.71
N THR A 222 0.08 11.09 -9.92
CA THR A 222 -0.90 10.94 -11.03
C THR A 222 -0.63 9.72 -11.88
N GLY A 223 0.50 9.05 -11.66
CA GLY A 223 0.85 7.79 -12.27
C GLY A 223 0.12 6.61 -11.64
N ASN A 224 0.53 5.42 -12.05
CA ASN A 224 0.01 4.17 -11.52
C ASN A 224 0.74 3.79 -10.23
N ILE A 225 0.00 3.58 -9.14
CA ILE A 225 0.50 3.03 -7.89
C ILE A 225 -0.22 1.71 -7.66
N HIS A 226 0.49 0.60 -7.83
CA HIS A 226 -0.04 -0.75 -7.70
C HIS A 226 0.75 -1.54 -6.68
N CYS A 227 0.07 -1.97 -5.61
CA CYS A 227 0.67 -2.66 -4.48
C CYS A 227 -0.12 -3.94 -4.19
N GLN A 228 0.46 -5.12 -4.44
CA GLN A 228 -0.03 -6.40 -3.92
C GLN A 228 0.37 -6.56 -2.44
N ALA A 229 -0.04 -5.59 -1.65
CA ALA A 229 0.27 -5.37 -0.24
C ALA A 229 -0.76 -4.37 0.31
N TYR A 230 -0.82 -4.21 1.63
CA TYR A 230 -1.58 -3.09 2.20
C TYR A 230 -0.68 -1.87 2.37
N VAL A 231 -1.22 -0.70 2.04
CA VAL A 231 -0.47 0.57 2.00
C VAL A 231 -0.78 1.38 3.24
N SER A 232 0.25 1.83 3.94
CA SER A 232 0.14 2.72 5.08
C SER A 232 0.61 4.12 4.72
N VAL A 233 -0.13 5.14 5.17
CA VAL A 233 0.23 6.55 4.98
C VAL A 233 0.17 7.35 6.27
N TYR A 234 1.13 8.25 6.40
CA TYR A 234 1.40 9.03 7.61
C TYR A 234 1.18 10.54 7.42
N ALA A 235 0.99 10.97 6.17
CA ALA A 235 0.66 12.33 5.77
C ALA A 235 -0.33 12.31 4.59
N ASP A 236 -0.98 13.44 4.31
CA ASP A 236 -1.81 13.60 3.11
C ASP A 236 -0.95 13.75 1.84
N ILE A 237 -0.37 12.63 1.41
CA ILE A 237 0.44 12.55 0.18
C ILE A 237 -0.39 12.68 -1.10
N PHE A 238 -1.73 12.59 -0.98
CA PHE A 238 -2.68 12.61 -2.08
C PHE A 238 -3.29 13.99 -2.33
N LYS A 239 -2.92 14.99 -1.53
CA LYS A 239 -3.45 16.34 -1.63
C LYS A 239 -3.29 16.95 -3.02
N ALA A 240 -4.42 17.42 -3.57
CA ALA A 240 -4.52 17.98 -4.92
C ALA A 240 -4.10 17.01 -6.04
N THR A 241 -4.24 15.70 -5.80
CA THR A 241 -4.02 14.66 -6.80
C THR A 241 -5.32 13.97 -7.21
N LYS A 242 -5.29 13.20 -8.31
CA LYS A 242 -6.40 12.36 -8.77
C LYS A 242 -5.93 10.92 -8.94
N THR A 243 -5.16 10.44 -7.97
CA THR A 243 -4.58 9.09 -8.03
C THR A 243 -5.64 8.05 -7.72
N VAL A 244 -5.59 6.93 -8.44
CA VAL A 244 -6.22 5.68 -8.02
C VAL A 244 -5.13 4.82 -7.41
N LEU A 245 -5.31 4.45 -6.15
CA LEU A 245 -4.40 3.52 -5.47
C LEU A 245 -4.90 2.10 -5.67
N HIS A 246 -4.16 1.27 -6.39
CA HIS A 246 -4.48 -0.15 -6.52
C HIS A 246 -3.77 -0.92 -5.39
N ALA A 247 -4.52 -1.46 -4.43
CA ALA A 247 -3.94 -2.11 -3.25
C ALA A 247 -4.81 -3.22 -2.67
N LEU A 248 -4.21 -4.13 -1.88
CA LEU A 248 -4.96 -5.14 -1.10
C LEU A 248 -5.61 -4.58 0.16
N GLY A 249 -5.12 -3.43 0.63
CA GLY A 249 -5.62 -2.76 1.81
C GLY A 249 -5.02 -1.37 1.95
N TYR A 250 -5.56 -0.59 2.88
CA TYR A 250 -5.17 0.79 3.10
C TYR A 250 -5.27 1.15 4.58
N ARG A 251 -4.20 1.72 5.14
CA ARG A 251 -4.14 2.16 6.52
C ARG A 251 -3.79 3.63 6.60
N GLY A 252 -4.80 4.45 6.85
CA GLY A 252 -4.63 5.87 7.11
C GLY A 252 -4.34 6.11 8.59
N TYR A 253 -3.16 6.62 8.91
CA TYR A 253 -2.85 7.12 10.26
C TYR A 253 -3.23 8.58 10.45
N THR A 254 -3.49 9.27 9.34
CA THR A 254 -3.95 10.65 9.29
C THR A 254 -5.06 10.79 8.25
N VAL A 255 -5.81 11.89 8.34
CA VAL A 255 -6.82 12.23 7.33
C VAL A 255 -6.09 12.64 6.05
N VAL A 256 -6.44 12.00 4.94
CA VAL A 256 -5.95 12.32 3.61
C VAL A 256 -7.06 12.91 2.73
N SER A 257 -6.64 13.57 1.66
CA SER A 257 -7.55 14.12 0.66
C SER A 257 -8.38 13.01 -0.01
N PRO A 258 -9.61 13.33 -0.45
CA PRO A 258 -10.47 12.38 -1.17
C PRO A 258 -9.74 11.68 -2.32
N MET A 259 -9.85 10.36 -2.38
CA MET A 259 -9.21 9.54 -3.40
C MET A 259 -9.96 8.25 -3.65
N THR A 260 -9.59 7.56 -4.73
CA THR A 260 -10.11 6.25 -5.07
C THR A 260 -9.09 5.18 -4.72
N ILE A 261 -9.54 4.13 -4.04
CA ILE A 261 -8.76 2.92 -3.76
C ILE A 261 -9.42 1.78 -4.53
N ASP A 262 -8.66 1.16 -5.43
CA ASP A 262 -9.08 -0.03 -6.14
C ASP A 262 -8.58 -1.27 -5.41
N LEU A 263 -9.53 -2.10 -4.96
CA LEU A 263 -9.30 -3.32 -4.20
C LEU A 263 -9.45 -4.58 -5.07
N SER A 264 -9.35 -4.46 -6.40
CA SER A 264 -9.54 -5.57 -7.36
C SER A 264 -8.63 -6.78 -7.15
N GLU A 265 -7.48 -6.60 -6.50
CA GLU A 265 -6.55 -7.69 -6.16
C GLU A 265 -6.98 -8.44 -4.89
N GLY A 266 -7.79 -7.80 -4.03
CA GLY A 266 -8.28 -8.37 -2.79
C GLY A 266 -9.63 -9.07 -2.95
N PRO A 267 -10.19 -9.59 -1.85
CA PRO A 267 -9.78 -9.46 -0.45
C PRO A 267 -8.70 -10.46 -0.06
N VAL A 268 -8.30 -10.40 1.20
CA VAL A 268 -7.45 -11.41 1.83
C VAL A 268 -8.30 -12.41 2.59
N PHE A 269 -7.92 -13.69 2.54
CA PHE A 269 -8.52 -14.74 3.36
C PHE A 269 -7.61 -15.09 4.54
N SER A 270 -8.06 -14.85 5.77
CA SER A 270 -7.34 -15.15 7.00
C SER A 270 -8.26 -15.72 8.06
N GLY A 271 -7.84 -16.78 8.75
CA GLY A 271 -8.59 -17.31 9.90
C GLY A 271 -10.05 -17.68 9.62
N GLY A 272 -10.39 -18.02 8.37
CA GLY A 272 -11.76 -18.31 7.94
C GLY A 272 -12.62 -17.08 7.62
N LEU A 273 -12.00 -15.90 7.50
CA LEU A 273 -12.65 -14.63 7.20
C LEU A 273 -12.05 -13.99 5.95
N TYR A 274 -12.90 -13.36 5.15
CA TYR A 274 -12.43 -12.41 4.14
C TYR A 274 -12.27 -11.05 4.79
N LEU A 275 -11.17 -10.36 4.51
CA LEU A 275 -10.93 -9.03 5.04
C LEU A 275 -10.23 -8.13 4.03
N TYR A 276 -10.68 -6.89 3.99
CA TYR A 276 -9.89 -5.80 3.44
C TYR A 276 -9.13 -5.18 4.61
N TYR A 277 -7.81 -5.10 4.53
CA TYR A 277 -6.96 -4.48 5.55
C TYR A 277 -7.09 -2.95 5.51
N ILE A 278 -8.30 -2.46 5.76
CA ILE A 278 -8.67 -1.05 5.70
C ILE A 278 -8.82 -0.51 7.11
N VAL A 279 -8.07 0.55 7.41
CA VAL A 279 -8.12 1.26 8.68
C VAL A 279 -8.20 2.75 8.41
N LEU A 280 -9.22 3.39 8.96
CA LEU A 280 -9.56 4.79 8.70
C LEU A 280 -9.57 5.59 10.00
N PRO A 281 -8.90 6.76 10.06
CA PRO A 281 -8.89 7.60 11.25
C PRO A 281 -10.16 8.47 11.34
N GLU A 282 -10.46 8.94 12.54
CA GLU A 282 -11.58 9.84 12.79
C GLU A 282 -11.53 11.12 11.96
N GLY A 283 -12.58 11.33 11.14
CA GLY A 283 -12.69 12.49 10.26
C GLY A 283 -12.14 12.27 8.84
N GLN A 284 -11.71 11.06 8.50
CA GLN A 284 -11.42 10.70 7.12
C GLN A 284 -12.70 10.69 6.28
N ASP A 285 -12.82 11.55 5.27
CA ASP A 285 -14.01 11.58 4.41
C ASP A 285 -13.66 11.55 2.92
N GLY A 286 -14.62 11.18 2.08
CA GLY A 286 -14.49 11.22 0.62
C GLY A 286 -13.63 10.10 0.01
N LEU A 287 -13.49 8.95 0.67
CA LEU A 287 -12.84 7.78 0.08
C LEU A 287 -13.84 6.97 -0.76
N THR A 288 -13.45 6.66 -1.99
CA THR A 288 -14.19 5.74 -2.87
C THR A 288 -13.42 4.44 -2.98
N PHE A 289 -14.09 3.31 -2.74
CA PHE A 289 -13.53 1.98 -2.90
C PHE A 289 -14.14 1.30 -4.13
N LEU A 290 -13.29 0.82 -5.03
CA LEU A 290 -13.69 -0.03 -6.16
C LEU A 290 -13.42 -1.48 -5.79
N ASN A 291 -14.26 -2.39 -6.29
CA ASN A 291 -14.20 -3.83 -6.03
C ASN A 291 -14.29 -4.15 -4.52
N PHE A 292 -15.00 -3.31 -3.77
CA PHE A 292 -15.24 -3.52 -2.35
C PHE A 292 -16.48 -4.37 -2.19
N ALA A 293 -16.33 -5.69 -2.26
CA ALA A 293 -17.46 -6.62 -2.28
C ALA A 293 -17.56 -7.48 -1.02
N VAL A 294 -18.77 -7.97 -0.75
CA VAL A 294 -19.01 -9.08 0.18
C VAL A 294 -18.63 -10.37 -0.53
N HIS A 295 -17.99 -11.28 0.19
CA HIS A 295 -17.56 -12.58 -0.36
C HIS A 295 -18.49 -13.71 0.06
N GLU A 296 -18.69 -14.65 -0.84
CA GLU A 296 -19.48 -15.86 -0.63
C GLU A 296 -18.58 -17.08 -0.79
N ASP A 297 -18.63 -18.01 0.17
CA ASP A 297 -18.01 -19.33 0.01
C ASP A 297 -19.12 -20.32 -0.35
N LYS A 298 -19.08 -20.87 -1.57
CA LYS A 298 -20.04 -21.86 -2.10
C LYS A 298 -21.51 -21.41 -2.01
N GLY A 299 -21.76 -20.13 -2.24
CA GLY A 299 -23.11 -19.54 -2.18
C GLY A 299 -23.64 -19.33 -0.75
N ILE A 300 -22.77 -19.42 0.25
CA ILE A 300 -23.06 -19.03 1.63
C ILE A 300 -22.33 -17.71 1.91
N PRO A 301 -23.02 -16.65 2.38
CA PRO A 301 -22.37 -15.41 2.76
C PRO A 301 -21.26 -15.66 3.78
N ALA A 302 -20.01 -15.39 3.39
CA ALA A 302 -18.87 -15.48 4.28
C ALA A 302 -18.71 -14.14 5.02
N PRO A 303 -18.35 -14.14 6.32
CA PRO A 303 -18.20 -12.90 7.04
C PRO A 303 -17.03 -12.11 6.43
N THR A 304 -17.33 -10.92 5.92
CA THR A 304 -16.35 -10.03 5.31
C THR A 304 -16.07 -8.86 6.25
N LEU A 305 -14.84 -8.73 6.73
CA LEU A 305 -14.41 -7.54 7.47
C LEU A 305 -14.12 -6.43 6.44
N GLY A 306 -14.96 -5.40 6.45
CA GLY A 306 -14.87 -4.29 5.51
C GLY A 306 -13.76 -3.32 5.87
N PHE A 307 -13.87 -2.67 7.03
CA PHE A 307 -12.86 -1.74 7.52
C PHE A 307 -12.94 -1.56 9.04
N MET A 308 -11.86 -1.00 9.60
CA MET A 308 -11.78 -0.54 10.98
C MET A 308 -11.79 0.99 11.00
N PHE A 309 -12.59 1.57 11.89
CA PHE A 309 -12.65 3.01 12.12
C PHE A 309 -12.06 3.36 13.48
N LEU A 310 -11.04 4.19 13.49
CA LEU A 310 -10.35 4.62 14.70
C LEU A 310 -10.96 5.88 15.25
N TYR A 311 -11.27 5.91 16.55
CA TYR A 311 -11.93 7.05 17.17
C TYR A 311 -11.51 7.29 18.62
N SER A 312 -11.76 8.51 19.08
CA SER A 312 -11.66 8.89 20.50
C SER A 312 -13.06 9.02 21.10
N GLY A 313 -13.21 8.69 22.39
CA GLY A 313 -14.48 8.79 23.12
C GLY A 313 -15.10 7.43 23.44
N ASP A 314 -16.38 7.41 23.80
CA ASP A 314 -17.08 6.19 24.21
C ASP A 314 -17.67 5.44 23.00
N GLN A 315 -17.82 4.12 23.07
CA GLN A 315 -18.50 3.33 22.04
C GLN A 315 -19.93 3.81 21.75
N THR A 316 -20.62 4.34 22.76
CA THR A 316 -21.99 4.89 22.63
C THR A 316 -22.04 6.18 21.82
N ASP A 317 -20.89 6.82 21.59
CA ASP A 317 -20.78 8.02 20.77
C ASP A 317 -20.63 7.70 19.28
N VAL A 318 -20.47 6.44 18.86
CA VAL A 318 -20.19 6.11 17.45
C VAL A 318 -21.32 5.29 16.84
N VAL A 319 -21.87 5.80 15.74
CA VAL A 319 -22.93 5.15 14.98
C VAL A 319 -22.45 4.88 13.56
N ALA A 320 -22.64 3.66 13.08
CA ALA A 320 -22.45 3.28 11.69
C ALA A 320 -23.79 2.94 11.03
N THR A 321 -23.96 3.38 9.79
CA THR A 321 -25.13 3.08 8.97
C THR A 321 -24.69 2.75 7.55
N ALA A 322 -25.43 1.89 6.88
CA ALA A 322 -25.27 1.63 5.45
C ALA A 322 -26.56 1.99 4.73
N ASN A 323 -26.43 2.67 3.60
CA ASN A 323 -27.53 2.93 2.67
C ASN A 323 -27.02 2.68 1.26
N GLN A 324 -27.54 1.63 0.62
CA GLN A 324 -27.05 1.17 -0.69
C GLN A 324 -25.53 0.96 -0.65
N ASN A 325 -24.77 1.70 -1.46
CA ASN A 325 -23.33 1.60 -1.59
C ASN A 325 -22.54 2.56 -0.71
N ILE A 326 -23.21 3.25 0.23
CA ILE A 326 -22.58 4.23 1.11
C ILE A 326 -22.64 3.72 2.55
N ILE A 327 -21.48 3.62 3.19
CA ILE A 327 -21.33 3.35 4.62
C ILE A 327 -20.89 4.65 5.29
N ASN A 328 -21.70 5.13 6.24
CA ASN A 328 -21.41 6.30 7.04
C ASN A 328 -21.09 5.89 8.47
N VAL A 329 -19.99 6.40 9.02
CA VAL A 329 -19.71 6.30 10.46
C VAL A 329 -19.58 7.71 11.02
N MET A 330 -20.28 8.01 12.11
CA MET A 330 -20.23 9.33 12.76
C MET A 330 -19.93 9.16 14.24
N ASN A 331 -18.98 9.95 14.73
CA ASN A 331 -18.82 10.21 16.15
C ASN A 331 -19.74 11.38 16.55
N LEU A 332 -20.75 11.09 17.37
CA LEU A 332 -21.80 11.99 17.82
C LEU A 332 -21.25 13.10 18.73
N ASN A 333 -20.12 12.88 19.40
CA ASN A 333 -19.52 13.86 20.29
C ASN A 333 -18.63 14.83 19.50
N SER A 334 -17.67 14.32 18.74
CA SER A 334 -16.77 15.15 17.92
C SER A 334 -17.43 15.75 16.68
N LYS A 335 -18.59 15.20 16.28
CA LYS A 335 -19.29 15.49 15.01
C LYS A 335 -18.47 15.18 13.75
N LYS A 336 -17.36 14.45 13.88
CA LYS A 336 -16.59 13.96 12.75
C LYS A 336 -17.27 12.72 12.17
N SER A 337 -17.33 12.65 10.85
CA SER A 337 -17.89 11.52 10.12
C SER A 337 -16.94 11.05 9.04
N ILE A 338 -17.14 9.81 8.62
CA ILE A 338 -16.55 9.23 7.43
C ILE A 338 -17.67 8.77 6.51
N SER A 339 -17.51 8.98 5.21
CA SER A 339 -18.35 8.39 4.18
C SER A 339 -17.46 7.51 3.29
N VAL A 340 -17.73 6.22 3.35
CA VAL A 340 -17.10 5.18 2.52
C VAL A 340 -18.08 4.89 1.39
N ILE A 341 -17.68 5.17 0.16
CA ILE A 341 -18.49 4.89 -1.03
C ILE A 341 -17.89 3.67 -1.71
N GLY A 342 -18.62 2.56 -1.73
CA GLY A 342 -18.27 1.38 -2.51
C GLY A 342 -19.00 1.32 -3.85
N ASP A 343 -18.77 0.27 -4.62
CA ASP A 343 -19.43 -0.03 -5.89
C ASP A 343 -20.52 -1.11 -5.79
N HIS A 344 -20.72 -1.68 -4.59
CA HIS A 344 -21.76 -2.66 -4.28
C HIS A 344 -22.72 -2.13 -3.21
N ASN A 345 -23.90 -2.74 -3.08
CA ASN A 345 -24.78 -2.45 -1.95
C ASN A 345 -24.38 -3.29 -0.73
N TYR A 346 -24.49 -2.71 0.46
CA TYR A 346 -24.06 -3.35 1.70
C TYR A 346 -25.16 -3.32 2.78
N ASN A 347 -25.27 -4.43 3.50
CA ASN A 347 -25.67 -4.39 4.90
C ASN A 347 -24.42 -4.42 5.78
N ILE A 348 -24.53 -3.88 6.99
CA ILE A 348 -23.42 -3.87 7.95
C ILE A 348 -23.84 -4.37 9.32
N THR A 349 -22.89 -4.98 10.02
CA THR A 349 -22.91 -5.06 11.49
C THR A 349 -21.61 -4.50 12.04
N THR A 350 -21.61 -4.13 13.31
CA THR A 350 -20.45 -3.54 13.95
C THR A 350 -20.04 -4.30 15.20
N LYS A 351 -18.75 -4.26 15.49
CA LYS A 351 -18.18 -4.71 16.75
C LYS A 351 -17.26 -3.64 17.30
N TYR A 352 -17.40 -3.36 18.58
CA TYR A 352 -16.57 -2.41 19.30
C TYR A 352 -15.41 -3.16 19.99
N SER A 353 -14.25 -2.52 20.03
CA SER A 353 -13.04 -3.04 20.65
C SER A 353 -12.37 -1.89 21.40
N ASP A 354 -12.41 -1.95 22.73
CA ASP A 354 -11.84 -0.94 23.62
C ASP A 354 -10.37 -1.25 23.93
N GLY A 355 -9.54 -0.20 24.01
CA GLY A 355 -8.22 -0.31 24.64
C GLY A 355 -7.08 -0.84 23.76
N LYS A 356 -7.28 -0.97 22.44
CA LYS A 356 -6.18 -1.14 21.50
C LYS A 356 -5.76 0.23 20.97
N SER A 357 -4.83 0.89 21.67
CA SER A 357 -4.17 2.05 21.08
C SER A 357 -3.36 1.59 19.88
N ILE A 358 -3.75 1.98 18.67
CA ILE A 358 -2.87 1.81 17.52
C ILE A 358 -1.78 2.87 17.63
N GLN A 359 -0.77 2.57 18.45
CA GLN A 359 0.48 3.31 18.47
C GLN A 359 1.43 2.62 17.49
N GLN A 360 1.78 3.29 16.40
CA GLN A 360 2.94 2.86 15.64
C GLN A 360 4.19 3.50 16.24
N GLN A 361 5.07 2.66 16.77
CA GLN A 361 6.42 3.07 17.13
C GLN A 361 7.15 3.48 15.85
N GLY A 362 7.63 4.73 15.78
CA GLY A 362 8.54 5.18 14.72
C GLY A 362 8.21 6.53 14.10
N TYR A 363 6.94 6.92 14.04
CA TYR A 363 6.51 8.17 13.41
C TYR A 363 5.98 9.14 14.46
N SER A 364 6.78 10.15 14.81
CA SER A 364 6.39 11.20 15.77
C SER A 364 5.24 12.03 15.21
N GLY A 365 4.19 12.26 16.01
CA GLY A 365 3.04 13.10 15.63
C GLY A 365 1.82 12.37 15.06
N VAL A 366 1.86 11.03 14.94
CA VAL A 366 0.66 10.25 14.61
C VAL A 366 -0.36 10.34 15.75
N GLN A 367 -1.59 10.73 15.42
CA GLN A 367 -2.67 10.76 16.39
C GLN A 367 -2.98 9.34 16.87
N SER A 368 -2.85 9.12 18.17
CA SER A 368 -3.28 7.86 18.78
C SER A 368 -4.79 7.89 18.99
N TYR A 369 -5.45 6.81 18.60
CA TYR A 369 -6.87 6.57 18.89
C TYR A 369 -6.97 5.45 19.92
N PRO A 370 -7.72 5.64 21.02
CA PRO A 370 -7.86 4.64 22.07
C PRO A 370 -8.76 3.45 21.67
N ASN A 371 -9.67 3.66 20.71
CA ASN A 371 -10.74 2.73 20.40
C ASN A 371 -10.91 2.52 18.89
N GLU A 372 -11.49 1.38 18.53
CA GLU A 372 -11.80 1.02 17.15
C GLU A 372 -13.23 0.45 17.01
N LEU A 373 -13.88 0.81 15.90
CA LEU A 373 -15.12 0.21 15.44
C LEU A 373 -14.81 -0.68 14.23
N ILE A 374 -15.09 -1.97 14.35
CA ILE A 374 -14.93 -2.93 13.26
C ILE A 374 -16.27 -3.00 12.50
N VAL A 375 -16.24 -2.75 11.19
CA VAL A 375 -17.40 -2.83 10.31
C VAL A 375 -17.34 -4.12 9.49
N TYR A 376 -18.32 -4.99 9.69
CA TYR A 376 -18.52 -6.20 8.90
C TYR A 376 -19.54 -5.94 7.80
N LEU A 377 -19.27 -6.44 6.60
CA LEU A 377 -20.13 -6.34 5.44
C LEU A 377 -20.94 -7.63 5.26
N TYR A 378 -22.18 -7.48 4.84
CA TYR A 378 -23.09 -8.56 4.47
C TYR A 378 -23.78 -8.22 3.17
N ALA A 379 -24.10 -9.26 2.40
CA ALA A 379 -24.91 -9.10 1.22
C ALA A 379 -26.28 -8.55 1.64
N PRO A 380 -26.83 -7.56 0.92
CA PRO A 380 -28.22 -7.18 1.11
C PRO A 380 -29.11 -8.42 0.87
N PRO A 381 -30.22 -8.58 1.61
CA PRO A 381 -31.14 -9.68 1.37
C PRO A 381 -31.54 -9.69 -0.10
N SER A 382 -31.52 -10.87 -0.73
CA SER A 382 -31.82 -11.04 -2.14
C SER A 382 -33.29 -10.81 -2.48
N GLU A 383 -34.15 -10.64 -1.48
CA GLU A 383 -35.58 -10.47 -1.61
C GLU A 383 -35.96 -9.08 -1.09
N GLU A 384 -36.67 -8.30 -1.90
CA GLU A 384 -37.33 -7.12 -1.36
C GLU A 384 -38.33 -7.58 -0.30
N PRO A 385 -38.35 -6.94 0.89
CA PRO A 385 -39.30 -7.33 1.92
C PRO A 385 -40.73 -7.19 1.38
N ASP A 386 -41.59 -8.13 1.74
CA ASP A 386 -43.03 -8.00 1.51
C ASP A 386 -43.51 -6.65 2.02
N TYR A 387 -44.28 -5.93 1.20
CA TYR A 387 -44.77 -4.61 1.54
C TYR A 387 -46.27 -4.52 1.27
N THR A 388 -46.93 -3.67 2.06
CA THR A 388 -48.33 -3.33 1.83
C THR A 388 -48.42 -1.99 1.13
N THR A 389 -49.19 -1.93 0.05
CA THR A 389 -49.62 -0.66 -0.55
C THR A 389 -51.05 -0.39 -0.12
N THR A 390 -51.35 0.87 0.19
CA THR A 390 -52.72 1.30 0.51
C THR A 390 -53.12 2.41 -0.44
N ILE A 391 -54.19 2.17 -1.19
CA ILE A 391 -54.79 3.12 -2.12
C ILE A 391 -56.06 3.68 -1.47
N ASP A 392 -56.07 4.98 -1.21
CA ASP A 392 -57.30 5.71 -0.85
C ASP A 392 -58.07 6.02 -2.14
N LYS A 393 -59.29 5.48 -2.25
CA LYS A 393 -60.14 5.68 -3.43
C LYS A 393 -60.85 7.04 -3.44
N GLY A 394 -60.67 7.86 -2.41
CA GLY A 394 -61.21 9.22 -2.30
C GLY A 394 -62.71 9.26 -1.96
N ASN A 395 -63.34 8.11 -1.70
CA ASN A 395 -64.74 7.95 -1.32
C ASN A 395 -64.90 7.43 0.13
N GLY A 396 -63.81 7.39 0.92
CA GLY A 396 -63.78 6.81 2.26
C GLY A 396 -63.56 5.30 2.29
N GLU A 397 -63.33 4.65 1.14
CA GLU A 397 -62.88 3.27 1.03
C GLU A 397 -61.36 3.20 0.79
N PHE A 398 -60.70 2.26 1.45
CA PHE A 398 -59.28 1.95 1.28
C PHE A 398 -59.13 0.57 0.68
N GLU A 399 -58.22 0.43 -0.28
CA GLU A 399 -57.75 -0.86 -0.78
C GLU A 399 -56.32 -1.07 -0.28
N THR A 400 -56.10 -2.15 0.45
CA THR A 400 -54.78 -2.54 0.94
C THR A 400 -54.37 -3.82 0.24
N ASP A 401 -53.34 -3.74 -0.59
CA ASP A 401 -52.75 -4.92 -1.23
C ASP A 401 -51.49 -5.32 -0.47
N LEU A 402 -51.38 -6.63 -0.19
CA LEU A 402 -50.13 -7.24 0.28
C LEU A 402 -49.35 -7.71 -0.95
N VAL A 403 -48.22 -7.06 -1.22
CA VAL A 403 -47.26 -7.53 -2.22
C VAL A 403 -46.27 -8.42 -1.49
N SER A 404 -46.32 -9.71 -1.78
CA SER A 404 -45.39 -10.69 -1.23
C SER A 404 -44.51 -11.30 -2.32
N HIS A 405 -43.23 -11.47 -2.01
CA HIS A 405 -42.29 -12.21 -2.86
C HIS A 405 -42.37 -13.70 -2.50
N ILE A 406 -43.03 -14.50 -3.34
CA ILE A 406 -43.05 -15.95 -3.17
C ILE A 406 -41.91 -16.54 -4.02
N THR A 407 -40.75 -16.75 -3.40
CA THR A 407 -39.66 -17.54 -4.01
C THR A 407 -39.36 -18.78 -3.18
N THR A 408 -40.24 -19.78 -3.24
CA THR A 408 -39.82 -21.15 -2.94
C THR A 408 -39.53 -21.87 -4.24
N LYS A 409 -38.27 -22.32 -4.40
CA LYS A 409 -37.92 -23.31 -5.43
C LYS A 409 -37.74 -24.66 -4.75
N ASP A 410 -38.21 -25.73 -5.38
CA ASP A 410 -37.87 -27.09 -4.96
C ASP A 410 -36.38 -27.39 -5.20
N SER A 411 -35.93 -28.57 -4.77
CA SER A 411 -34.53 -29.03 -4.97
C SER A 411 -34.12 -29.14 -6.44
N ASP A 412 -35.07 -29.06 -7.38
CA ASP A 412 -34.85 -29.09 -8.83
C ASP A 412 -34.97 -27.70 -9.49
N GLY A 413 -35.13 -26.64 -8.69
CA GLY A 413 -35.17 -25.25 -9.15
C GLY A 413 -36.52 -24.78 -9.69
N LYS A 414 -37.61 -25.53 -9.46
CA LYS A 414 -38.97 -25.15 -9.92
C LYS A 414 -39.75 -24.41 -8.84
N PRO A 415 -40.60 -23.42 -9.21
CA PRO A 415 -41.44 -22.72 -8.24
C PRO A 415 -42.42 -23.69 -7.55
N THR A 416 -42.49 -23.63 -6.22
CA THR A 416 -43.44 -24.38 -5.37
C THR A 416 -44.63 -23.56 -4.95
#